data_AF-A0AAW4I2T2-F1
#
_entry.id   AF-A0AAW4I2T2-F1
#
_cell.length_a   1.000
_cell.length_b   1.000
_cell.length_c   1.000
_cell.angle_alpha   90.00
_cell.angle_beta   90.00
_cell.angle_gamma   90.00
#
_symmetry.space_group_name_H-M   'P 1'
#
loop_
_entity.id
_entity.type
_entity.pdbx_description
1 polymer ?
#
loop_
_entity_poly.entity_id
_entity_poly.type
_entity_poly.pdbx_seq_one_letter_code
_entity_poly.pdbx_strand_id
1 'polypeptide(L)'
;MSFSATGSPEAAALQQQIHSLYSDHHGWLHGWLRKKLGCTHRAADLAHDTFVRLLTSRIPARLDEPRAYLTTVARHVLLNHQRRQRLELAWAAELALVPQEFAPSAEERAMALETLMAIDALLDGLSAKARRAFLLSQLDGLTYAEIAAEIGVSVSRVRQYMAEALTRCYAAL
;
A
#
# COMPACT_ATOMS: atom_id res chain seq x y z
N MET A 1 41.92 -8.91 -1.38
CA MET A 1 40.89 -8.48 -2.36
C MET A 1 39.93 -7.58 -1.62
N SER A 2 40.11 -6.27 -1.79
CA SER A 2 39.46 -5.22 -0.99
C SER A 2 38.03 -4.96 -1.48
N PHE A 3 37.04 -5.12 -0.61
CA PHE A 3 35.67 -4.65 -0.84
C PHE A 3 35.62 -3.15 -0.55
N SER A 4 35.73 -2.33 -1.58
CA SER A 4 35.52 -0.89 -1.49
C SER A 4 34.03 -0.59 -1.35
N ALA A 5 33.56 -0.52 -0.11
CA ALA A 5 32.26 0.03 0.25
C ALA A 5 32.36 1.55 0.39
N THR A 6 32.51 2.28 -0.72
CA THR A 6 32.21 3.71 -0.73
C THR A 6 30.71 3.86 -0.92
N GLY A 7 29.96 3.79 0.18
CA GLY A 7 28.61 4.36 0.19
C GLY A 7 28.73 5.84 -0.18
N SER A 8 27.92 6.31 -1.14
CA SER A 8 27.86 7.73 -1.51
C SER A 8 27.71 8.58 -0.23
N PRO A 9 28.38 9.75 -0.10
CA PRO A 9 28.25 10.63 1.06
C PRO A 9 26.79 11.00 1.36
N GLU A 10 25.94 11.00 0.34
CA GLU A 10 24.48 11.22 0.45
C GLU A 10 23.76 10.08 1.19
N ALA A 11 24.17 8.82 0.98
CA ALA A 11 23.59 7.66 1.67
C ALA A 11 23.96 7.64 3.16
N ALA A 12 25.20 8.02 3.50
CA ALA A 12 25.65 8.14 4.88
C ALA A 12 24.91 9.27 5.63
N ALA A 13 24.70 10.42 4.97
CA ALA A 13 23.92 11.51 5.54
C ALA A 13 22.46 11.12 5.79
N LEU A 14 21.83 10.40 4.85
CA LEU A 14 20.47 9.86 5.00
C LEU A 14 20.37 8.89 6.19
N GLN A 15 21.33 7.95 6.31
CA GLN A 15 21.36 7.01 7.43
C GLN A 15 21.50 7.75 8.78
N GLN A 16 22.34 8.78 8.85
CA GLN A 16 22.51 9.58 10.06
C GLN A 16 21.23 10.37 10.41
N GLN A 17 20.54 10.93 9.41
CA GLN A 17 19.28 11.63 9.62
C GLN A 17 18.19 10.67 10.14
N ILE A 18 18.07 9.48 9.55
CA ILE A 18 17.12 8.45 10.02
C ILE A 18 17.47 7.96 11.42
N HIS A 19 18.77 7.80 11.72
CA HIS A 19 19.23 7.44 13.06
C HIS A 19 18.79 8.47 14.11
N SER A 20 18.96 9.78 13.83
CA SER A 20 18.46 10.83 14.73
C SER A 20 16.93 10.77 14.87
N LEU A 21 16.19 10.65 13.77
CA LEU A 21 14.74 10.49 13.83
C LEU A 21 14.30 9.30 14.70
N TYR A 22 15.02 8.17 14.58
CA TYR A 22 14.74 6.97 15.37
C TYR A 22 15.01 7.22 16.86
N SER A 23 16.23 7.63 17.20
CA SER A 23 16.64 7.87 18.58
C SER A 23 15.78 8.92 19.28
N ASP A 24 15.41 10.00 18.56
CA ASP A 24 14.71 11.14 19.16
C ASP A 24 13.19 10.98 19.19
N HIS A 25 12.60 10.17 18.31
CA HIS A 25 11.14 10.11 18.12
C HIS A 25 10.50 8.72 18.15
N HIS A 26 11.27 7.62 18.17
CA HIS A 26 10.71 6.27 18.22
C HIS A 26 9.76 6.07 19.42
N GLY A 27 10.19 6.44 20.63
CA GLY A 27 9.38 6.27 21.84
C GLY A 27 8.07 7.06 21.80
N TRP A 28 8.12 8.29 21.27
CA TRP A 28 6.92 9.12 21.07
C TRP A 28 5.98 8.50 20.03
N LEU A 29 6.51 8.04 18.89
CA LEU A 29 5.73 7.43 17.82
C LEU A 29 5.06 6.14 18.30
N HIS A 30 5.80 5.28 19.01
CA HIS A 30 5.27 4.07 19.62
C HIS A 30 4.13 4.39 20.59
N GLY A 31 4.30 5.40 21.44
CA GLY A 31 3.23 5.86 22.35
C GLY A 31 1.99 6.38 21.61
N TRP A 32 2.17 7.12 20.52
CA TRP A 32 1.09 7.59 19.66
C TRP A 32 0.35 6.42 18.98
N LEU A 33 1.07 5.45 18.42
CA LEU A 33 0.52 4.24 17.80
C LEU A 33 -0.22 3.38 18.83
N ARG A 34 0.34 3.21 20.03
CA ARG A 34 -0.31 2.45 21.13
C ARG A 34 -1.67 3.05 21.50
N LYS A 35 -1.76 4.37 21.63
CA LYS A 35 -3.04 5.06 21.89
C LYS A 35 -4.06 4.84 20.77
N LYS A 36 -3.60 4.75 19.52
CA LYS A 36 -4.47 4.59 18.35
C LYS A 36 -4.92 3.13 18.14
N LEU A 37 -4.09 2.16 18.48
CA LEU A 37 -4.32 0.73 18.23
C LEU A 37 -4.86 -0.02 19.44
N GLY A 38 -4.67 0.50 20.65
CA GLY A 38 -5.01 -0.20 21.90
C GLY A 38 -4.14 -1.44 22.18
N CYS A 39 -3.12 -1.72 21.36
CA CYS A 39 -2.28 -2.91 21.46
C CYS A 39 -0.80 -2.54 21.37
N THR A 40 -0.02 -2.90 22.40
CA THR A 40 1.41 -2.59 22.47
C THR A 40 2.21 -3.30 21.38
N HIS A 41 1.96 -4.59 21.13
CA HIS A 41 2.70 -5.37 20.12
C HIS A 41 2.49 -4.80 18.71
N ARG A 42 1.23 -4.57 18.32
CA ARG A 42 0.91 -3.95 17.02
C ARG A 42 1.49 -2.54 16.87
N ALA A 43 1.62 -1.81 17.98
CA ALA A 43 2.24 -0.49 17.96
C ALA A 43 3.76 -0.57 17.73
N ALA A 44 4.43 -1.57 18.30
CA ALA A 44 5.85 -1.82 18.06
C ALA A 44 6.11 -2.22 16.60
N ASP A 45 5.30 -3.13 16.05
CA ASP A 45 5.41 -3.57 14.66
C ASP A 45 5.21 -2.39 13.69
N LEU A 46 4.16 -1.60 13.87
CA LEU A 46 3.92 -0.45 12.99
C LEU A 46 4.94 0.69 13.17
N ALA A 47 5.53 0.85 14.36
CA ALA A 47 6.63 1.78 14.57
C ALA A 47 7.86 1.31 13.78
N HIS A 48 8.18 0.01 13.86
CA HIS A 48 9.26 -0.60 13.09
C HIS A 48 9.04 -0.41 11.58
N ASP A 49 7.87 -0.80 11.06
CA ASP A 49 7.52 -0.67 9.65
C ASP A 49 7.58 0.78 9.16
N THR A 50 7.24 1.75 10.02
CA THR A 50 7.38 3.18 9.70
C THR A 50 8.84 3.52 9.42
N PHE A 51 9.78 3.09 10.28
CA PHE A 51 11.20 3.36 10.09
C PHE A 51 11.83 2.56 8.95
N VAL A 52 11.40 1.30 8.73
CA VAL A 52 11.78 0.52 7.54
C VAL A 52 11.37 1.25 6.28
N ARG A 53 10.16 1.82 6.24
CA ARG A 53 9.69 2.61 5.11
C ARG A 53 10.49 3.89 4.91
N LEU A 54 10.95 4.53 5.98
CA LEU A 54 11.83 5.70 5.88
C LEU A 54 13.17 5.33 5.24
N LEU A 55 13.76 4.19 5.62
CA LEU A 55 15.03 3.69 5.08
C LEU A 55 14.98 3.38 3.58
N THR A 56 13.81 2.98 3.06
CA THR A 56 13.63 2.66 1.64
C THR A 56 13.04 3.81 0.82
N SER A 57 12.65 4.91 1.47
CA SER A 57 12.04 6.07 0.83
C SER A 57 13.01 7.23 0.67
N ARG A 58 12.74 8.10 -0.31
CA ARG A 58 13.39 9.41 -0.39
C ARG A 58 12.77 10.34 0.63
N ILE A 59 13.45 10.56 1.75
CA ILE A 59 13.04 11.57 2.73
C ILE A 59 13.62 12.94 2.35
N PRO A 60 12.94 14.04 2.70
CA PRO A 60 13.50 15.38 2.55
C PRO A 60 14.83 15.54 3.30
N ALA A 61 15.81 16.19 2.68
CA ALA A 61 17.11 16.47 3.29
C ALA A 61 17.01 17.30 4.59
N ARG A 62 15.91 18.04 4.76
CA ARG A 62 15.58 18.76 5.98
C ARG A 62 14.11 18.55 6.33
N LEU A 63 13.85 18.26 7.61
CA LEU A 63 12.51 18.09 8.17
C LEU A 63 12.30 19.15 9.24
N ASP A 64 11.50 20.16 8.95
CA ASP A 64 11.16 21.20 9.93
C ASP A 64 10.15 20.68 10.98
N GLU A 65 9.31 19.71 10.60
CA GLU A 65 8.34 19.06 11.49
C GLU A 65 8.47 17.51 11.49
N PRO A 66 9.49 16.95 12.17
CA PRO A 66 9.75 15.50 12.16
C PRO A 66 8.56 14.66 12.62
N ARG A 67 7.87 15.09 13.69
CA ARG A 67 6.71 14.38 14.24
C ARG A 67 5.52 14.37 13.29
N ALA A 68 5.23 15.49 12.64
CA ALA A 68 4.14 15.56 11.65
C ALA A 68 4.43 14.62 10.48
N TYR A 69 5.65 14.67 9.96
CA TYR A 69 6.11 13.76 8.91
C TYR A 69 5.99 12.28 9.32
N LEU A 70 6.51 11.91 10.50
CA LEU A 70 6.40 10.55 11.05
C LEU A 70 4.94 10.10 11.19
N THR A 71 4.03 10.97 11.64
CA THR A 71 2.61 10.59 11.70
C THR A 71 2.01 10.34 10.33
N THR A 72 2.41 11.08 9.30
CA THR A 72 1.95 10.86 7.93
C THR A 72 2.42 9.51 7.40
N VAL A 73 3.71 9.19 7.56
CA VAL A 73 4.25 7.88 7.17
C VAL A 73 3.57 6.76 7.94
N ALA A 74 3.47 6.87 9.27
CA ALA A 74 2.83 5.86 10.11
C ALA A 74 1.34 5.67 9.80
N ARG A 75 0.62 6.73 9.40
CA ARG A 75 -0.77 6.63 8.92
C ARG A 75 -0.84 5.83 7.63
N HIS A 76 0.05 6.07 6.67
CA HIS A 76 0.10 5.28 5.43
C HIS A 76 0.42 3.82 5.69
N VAL A 77 1.40 3.53 6.56
CA VAL A 77 1.73 2.14 6.95
C VAL A 77 0.52 1.46 7.60
N LEU A 78 -0.14 2.14 8.54
CA LEU A 78 -1.35 1.64 9.19
C LEU A 78 -2.47 1.34 8.19
N LEU A 79 -2.74 2.26 7.26
CA LEU A 79 -3.78 2.07 6.24
C LEU A 79 -3.45 0.88 5.33
N ASN A 80 -2.19 0.75 4.91
CA ASN A 80 -1.74 -0.39 4.10
C ASN A 80 -1.91 -1.71 4.85
N HIS A 81 -1.54 -1.76 6.13
CA HIS A 81 -1.74 -2.94 6.97
C HIS A 81 -3.23 -3.28 7.12
N GLN A 82 -4.11 -2.30 7.33
CA GLN A 82 -5.55 -2.52 7.39
C GLN A 82 -6.13 -3.00 6.06
N ARG A 83 -5.66 -2.46 4.92
CA ARG A 83 -6.07 -2.94 3.58
C ARG A 83 -5.69 -4.41 3.39
N ARG A 84 -4.43 -4.77 3.70
CA ARG A 84 -3.95 -6.16 3.65
C ARG A 84 -4.78 -7.09 4.53
N GLN A 85 -5.01 -6.72 5.79
CA GLN A 85 -5.82 -7.53 6.71
C GLN A 85 -7.25 -7.77 6.21
N ARG A 86 -7.90 -6.73 5.66
CA ARG A 86 -9.25 -6.89 5.08
C ARG A 86 -9.24 -7.86 3.90
N LEU A 87 -8.22 -7.76 3.05
CA LEU A 87 -8.08 -8.65 1.90
C LEU A 87 -7.83 -10.10 2.34
N GLU A 88 -6.94 -10.31 3.31
CA GLU A 88 -6.66 -11.64 3.87
C GLU A 88 -7.91 -12.27 4.49
N LEU A 89 -8.72 -11.48 5.21
CA LEU A 89 -9.99 -11.95 5.78
C LEU A 89 -11.02 -12.29 4.70
N ALA A 90 -11.17 -11.42 3.69
CA ALA A 90 -12.08 -11.67 2.57
C ALA A 90 -11.67 -12.94 1.80
N TRP A 91 -10.37 -13.09 1.52
CA TRP A 91 -9.83 -14.30 0.90
C TRP A 91 -10.12 -15.53 1.78
N ALA A 92 -9.80 -15.48 3.07
CA ALA A 92 -10.00 -16.61 3.97
C ALA A 92 -11.47 -17.06 4.00
N ALA A 93 -12.42 -16.13 3.92
CA ALA A 93 -13.84 -16.44 3.83
C ALA A 93 -14.19 -17.18 2.53
N GLU A 94 -13.68 -16.74 1.38
CA GLU A 94 -13.87 -17.45 0.10
C GLU A 94 -13.21 -18.83 0.11
N LEU A 95 -12.00 -18.94 0.64
CA LEU A 95 -11.26 -20.19 0.70
C LEU A 95 -11.93 -21.23 1.59
N ALA A 96 -12.69 -20.80 2.61
CA ALA A 96 -13.47 -21.70 3.45
C ALA A 96 -14.57 -22.44 2.69
N LEU A 97 -14.95 -21.98 1.49
CA LEU A 97 -15.92 -22.62 0.60
C LEU A 97 -15.27 -23.61 -0.39
N VAL A 98 -13.94 -23.61 -0.49
CA VAL A 98 -13.18 -24.44 -1.44
C VAL A 98 -12.77 -25.75 -0.75
N PRO A 99 -13.00 -26.92 -1.38
CA PRO A 99 -12.50 -28.19 -0.86
C PRO A 99 -10.97 -28.15 -0.69
N GLN A 100 -10.46 -28.75 0.39
CA GLN A 100 -9.04 -28.68 0.76
C GLN A 100 -8.09 -29.19 -0.34
N GLU A 101 -8.55 -30.14 -1.17
CA GLU A 101 -7.80 -30.68 -2.31
C GLU A 101 -7.53 -29.65 -3.43
N PHE A 102 -8.33 -28.58 -3.50
CA PHE A 102 -8.15 -27.46 -4.43
C PHE A 102 -7.64 -26.19 -3.75
N ALA A 103 -7.32 -26.26 -2.45
CA ALA A 103 -6.82 -25.09 -1.74
C ALA A 103 -5.40 -24.76 -2.23
N PRO A 104 -5.13 -23.49 -2.61
CA PRO A 104 -3.79 -23.07 -2.97
C PRO A 104 -2.83 -23.24 -1.79
N SER A 105 -1.59 -23.55 -2.12
CA SER A 105 -0.48 -23.60 -1.16
C SER A 105 -0.27 -22.26 -0.45
N ALA A 106 0.46 -22.27 0.67
CA ALA A 106 0.77 -21.04 1.40
C ALA A 106 1.55 -20.02 0.55
N GLU A 107 2.43 -20.50 -0.34
CA GLU A 107 3.20 -19.68 -1.26
C GLU A 107 2.30 -19.02 -2.31
N GLU A 108 1.46 -19.79 -2.99
CA GLU A 108 0.51 -19.27 -3.99
C GLU A 108 -0.43 -18.23 -3.38
N ARG A 109 -0.89 -18.46 -2.15
CA ARG A 109 -1.70 -17.49 -1.40
C ARG A 109 -0.94 -16.19 -1.14
N ALA A 110 0.32 -16.28 -0.74
CA ALA A 110 1.15 -15.10 -0.49
C ALA A 110 1.36 -14.29 -1.78
N MET A 111 1.75 -14.95 -2.87
CA MET A 111 1.95 -14.31 -4.18
C MET A 111 0.69 -13.62 -4.68
N ALA A 112 -0.46 -14.25 -4.52
CA ALA A 112 -1.71 -13.69 -5.00
C ALA A 112 -2.18 -12.51 -4.13
N LEU A 113 -2.00 -12.57 -2.81
CA LEU A 113 -2.24 -11.41 -1.92
C LEU A 113 -1.34 -10.23 -2.28
N GLU A 114 -0.06 -10.47 -2.54
CA GLU A 114 0.88 -9.43 -2.97
C GLU A 114 0.46 -8.81 -4.31
N THR A 115 0.04 -9.65 -5.27
CA THR A 115 -0.45 -9.21 -6.57
C THR A 115 -1.70 -8.34 -6.44
N LEU A 116 -2.67 -8.76 -5.61
CA LEU A 116 -3.88 -8.00 -5.36
C LEU A 116 -3.61 -6.67 -4.65
N MET A 117 -2.65 -6.64 -3.71
CA MET A 117 -2.21 -5.40 -3.08
C MET A 117 -1.54 -4.45 -4.09
N ALA A 118 -0.73 -4.98 -5.01
CA ALA A 118 -0.12 -4.19 -6.07
C ALA A 118 -1.19 -3.58 -6.99
N ILE A 119 -2.19 -4.37 -7.39
CA ILE A 119 -3.33 -3.87 -8.20
C ILE A 119 -4.13 -2.81 -7.43
N ASP A 120 -4.41 -3.02 -6.13
CA ASP A 120 -5.12 -2.02 -5.32
C ASP A 120 -4.36 -0.70 -5.25
N ALA A 121 -3.03 -0.77 -5.11
CA ALA A 121 -2.15 0.40 -5.10
C ALA A 121 -2.08 1.11 -6.45
N LEU A 122 -2.01 0.37 -7.57
CA LEU A 122 -2.06 0.93 -8.94
C LEU A 122 -3.35 1.71 -9.19
N LEU A 123 -4.46 1.21 -8.65
CA LEU A 123 -5.78 1.82 -8.78
C LEU A 123 -6.08 2.83 -7.67
N ASP A 124 -5.15 3.07 -6.74
CA ASP A 124 -5.36 4.01 -5.63
C ASP A 124 -5.58 5.42 -6.17
N GLY A 125 -6.44 6.19 -5.52
CA GLY A 125 -6.85 7.54 -5.95
C GLY A 125 -7.86 7.63 -7.09
N LEU A 126 -8.24 6.51 -7.74
CA LEU A 126 -9.42 6.49 -8.61
C LEU A 126 -10.71 6.65 -7.81
N SER A 127 -11.70 7.31 -8.41
CA SER A 127 -13.07 7.28 -7.86
C SER A 127 -13.62 5.84 -7.85
N ALA A 128 -14.53 5.54 -6.92
CA ALA A 128 -15.14 4.21 -6.82
C ALA A 128 -15.81 3.77 -8.14
N LYS A 129 -16.46 4.69 -8.86
CA LYS A 129 -17.05 4.42 -10.18
C LYS A 129 -16.00 4.15 -11.26
N ALA A 130 -14.89 4.89 -11.25
CA ALA A 130 -13.81 4.67 -12.21
C ALA A 130 -13.13 3.31 -12.01
N ARG A 131 -12.85 2.97 -10.75
CA ARG A 131 -12.32 1.66 -10.37
C ARG A 131 -13.27 0.53 -10.77
N ARG A 132 -14.57 0.66 -10.50
CA ARG A 132 -15.57 -0.36 -10.86
C ARG A 132 -15.68 -0.52 -12.38
N ALA A 133 -15.70 0.57 -13.14
CA ALA A 133 -15.71 0.52 -14.60
C ALA A 133 -14.49 -0.23 -15.17
N PHE A 134 -13.29 0.06 -14.64
CA PHE A 134 -12.07 -0.62 -15.04
C PHE A 134 -12.12 -2.13 -14.77
N LEU A 135 -12.53 -2.52 -13.57
CA LEU A 135 -12.62 -3.94 -13.20
C LEU A 135 -13.65 -4.69 -14.04
N LEU A 136 -14.84 -4.12 -14.28
CA LEU A 136 -15.87 -4.73 -15.14
C LEU A 136 -15.39 -4.92 -16.58
N SER A 137 -14.55 -4.01 -17.09
CA SER A 137 -13.97 -4.15 -18.42
C SER A 137 -12.87 -5.23 -18.46
N GLN A 138 -11.99 -5.28 -17.47
CA GLN A 138 -10.80 -6.13 -17.52
C GLN A 138 -11.00 -7.55 -16.98
N LEU A 139 -11.88 -7.72 -15.99
CA LEU A 139 -12.13 -9.02 -15.35
C LEU A 139 -13.39 -9.67 -15.91
N ASP A 140 -14.46 -8.89 -16.03
CA ASP A 140 -15.76 -9.41 -16.45
C ASP A 140 -15.97 -9.32 -17.98
N GLY A 141 -15.10 -8.59 -18.70
CA GLY A 141 -15.12 -8.50 -20.17
C GLY A 141 -16.27 -7.67 -20.75
N LEU A 142 -16.95 -6.86 -19.93
CA LEU A 142 -18.11 -6.08 -20.36
C LEU A 142 -17.71 -4.98 -21.35
N THR A 143 -18.60 -4.73 -22.31
CA THR A 143 -18.51 -3.58 -23.21
C THR A 143 -18.79 -2.27 -22.47
N TYR A 144 -18.36 -1.15 -23.03
CA TYR A 144 -18.61 0.16 -22.40
C TYR A 144 -20.09 0.52 -22.31
N ALA A 145 -20.94 -0.05 -23.16
CA ALA A 145 -22.39 0.13 -23.09
C ALA A 145 -22.99 -0.61 -21.90
N GLU A 146 -22.58 -1.87 -21.68
CA GLU A 146 -23.01 -2.68 -20.54
C GLU A 146 -22.52 -2.08 -19.22
N ILE A 147 -21.26 -1.64 -19.17
CA ILE A 147 -20.71 -0.95 -17.98
C ILE A 147 -21.49 0.33 -17.68
N ALA A 148 -21.81 1.12 -18.69
CA ALA A 148 -22.58 2.36 -18.53
C ALA A 148 -23.95 2.11 -17.90
N ALA A 149 -24.63 1.04 -18.34
CA ALA A 149 -25.90 0.60 -17.76
C ALA A 149 -25.71 0.11 -16.30
N GLU A 150 -24.71 -0.73 -16.05
CA GLU A 150 -24.43 -1.34 -14.74
C GLU A 150 -24.14 -0.29 -13.65
N ILE A 151 -23.32 0.72 -13.95
CA ILE A 151 -22.90 1.72 -12.93
C ILE A 151 -23.68 3.05 -13.00
N GLY A 152 -24.69 3.11 -13.87
CA GLY A 152 -25.60 4.25 -14.03
C GLY A 152 -24.91 5.53 -14.48
N VAL A 153 -24.15 5.49 -15.58
CA VAL A 153 -23.48 6.65 -16.18
C VAL A 153 -23.56 6.60 -17.72
N SER A 154 -23.15 7.66 -18.41
CA SER A 154 -23.08 7.62 -19.87
C SER A 154 -21.86 6.83 -20.37
N VAL A 155 -21.94 6.26 -21.57
CA VAL A 155 -20.80 5.59 -22.23
C VAL A 155 -19.59 6.53 -22.36
N SER A 156 -19.83 7.83 -22.60
CA SER A 156 -18.76 8.84 -22.62
C SER A 156 -18.04 8.94 -21.27
N ARG A 157 -18.79 8.88 -20.17
CA ARG A 157 -18.21 8.87 -18.82
C ARG A 157 -17.42 7.60 -18.54
N VAL A 158 -17.88 6.44 -19.01
CA VAL A 158 -17.10 5.18 -18.95
C VAL A 158 -15.76 5.33 -19.67
N ARG A 159 -15.72 5.92 -20.88
CA ARG A 159 -14.45 6.17 -21.58
C ARG A 159 -13.50 7.05 -20.78
N GLN A 160 -14.01 8.10 -20.14
CA GLN A 160 -13.20 8.96 -19.27
C GLN A 160 -12.63 8.18 -18.08
N TYR A 161 -13.44 7.35 -17.43
CA TYR A 161 -12.99 6.47 -16.35
C TYR A 161 -11.91 5.49 -16.79
N MET A 162 -12.07 4.87 -17.97
CA MET A 162 -11.07 3.95 -18.53
C MET A 162 -9.75 4.66 -18.83
N ALA A 163 -9.81 5.87 -19.40
CA ALA A 163 -8.62 6.67 -19.64
C ALA A 163 -7.89 6.99 -18.32
N GLU A 164 -8.61 7.43 -17.29
CA GLU A 164 -8.02 7.72 -15.97
C GLU A 164 -7.34 6.49 -15.35
N ALA A 165 -8.01 5.33 -15.40
CA ALA A 165 -7.48 4.08 -14.87
C ALA A 165 -6.23 3.62 -15.64
N LEU A 166 -6.28 3.62 -16.97
CA LEU A 166 -5.15 3.23 -17.81
C LEU A 166 -3.95 4.16 -17.63
N THR A 167 -4.17 5.49 -17.53
CA THR A 167 -3.09 6.44 -17.25
C THR A 167 -2.37 6.11 -15.94
N ARG A 168 -3.10 5.72 -14.89
CA ARG A 168 -2.48 5.31 -13.62
C ARG A 168 -1.70 4.01 -13.76
N CYS A 169 -2.25 3.01 -14.46
CA CYS A 169 -1.54 1.76 -14.72
C CYS A 169 -0.24 2.00 -15.50
N TYR A 170 -0.26 2.87 -16.52
CA TYR A 170 0.93 3.21 -17.29
C TYR A 170 1.96 4.01 -16.50
N ALA A 171 1.55 4.90 -15.59
CA ALA A 171 2.48 5.70 -14.80
C ALA A 171 3.29 4.90 -13.76
N ALA A 172 2.90 3.65 -13.52
CA ALA A 172 3.51 2.77 -12.53
C ALA A 172 4.29 1.59 -13.14
N LEU A 173 4.32 1.49 -14.47
CA LEU A 173 5.18 0.59 -15.26
C LEU A 173 6.47 1.31 -15.65
#